data_AF-A0A1Q5E0F8-F1
#
_entry.id   AF-A0A1Q5E0F8-F1
#
_cell.length_a   1.000
_cell.length_b   1.000
_cell.length_c   1.000
_cell.angle_alpha   90.00
_cell.angle_beta   90.00
_cell.angle_gamma   90.00
#
_symmetry.space_group_name_H-M   'P 1'
#
loop_
_entity.id
_entity.type
_entity.pdbx_description
1 polymer ?
#
loop_
_entity_poly.entity_id
_entity_poly.type
_entity_poly.pdbx_seq_one_letter_code
_entity_poly.pdbx_strand_id
1 'polypeptide(L)'
;MAGDPTQQKNSSPALTEAQAARMLAGMNEVIRAGEEARRLRTEMVKVLADLGWTQERIARLTGMSQPAVSKQVVKHRDAGPARPLGLALGQGDPPWLEGRLWGVAEDIAETYGSAARCHPVVEALARGRQRLTPENTDALRRLVEEDLRRYGDGLAAHRAAYDEISRALDVPSRTAGTPPGSASVRRTLAHRLQLDRLRGGDDLPSHP
;
A
#
# COMPACT_ATOMS: atom_id res chain seq x y z
N MET A 1 35.53 62.00 -13.23
CA MET A 1 35.68 60.89 -14.19
C MET A 1 36.16 59.68 -13.37
N ALA A 2 35.32 58.86 -12.74
CA ALA A 2 34.21 58.00 -13.20
C ALA A 2 34.70 56.74 -13.96
N GLY A 3 34.41 55.56 -13.39
CA GLY A 3 34.55 54.20 -13.97
C GLY A 3 35.97 53.63 -13.84
N ASP A 4 36.22 52.41 -13.39
CA ASP A 4 35.51 51.15 -13.71
C ASP A 4 35.89 50.03 -12.70
N PRO A 5 35.26 48.84 -12.73
CA PRO A 5 34.16 48.49 -11.85
C PRO A 5 34.59 47.45 -10.81
N THR A 6 33.95 47.52 -9.66
CA THR A 6 33.83 46.42 -8.71
C THR A 6 33.47 45.16 -9.49
N GLN A 7 34.43 44.25 -9.54
CA GLN A 7 34.29 42.88 -10.01
C GLN A 7 33.24 42.21 -9.13
N GLN A 8 31.97 42.39 -9.49
CA GLN A 8 30.85 41.60 -9.00
C GLN A 8 31.14 40.17 -9.43
N LYS A 9 31.78 39.43 -8.52
CA LYS A 9 31.77 37.98 -8.52
C LYS A 9 30.29 37.60 -8.55
N ASN A 10 29.83 37.20 -9.73
CA ASN A 10 28.66 36.36 -9.90
C ASN A 10 28.96 35.04 -9.17
N SER A 11 28.83 35.03 -7.85
CA SER A 11 28.75 33.81 -7.08
C SER A 11 27.40 33.20 -7.41
N SER A 12 27.40 32.14 -8.21
CA SER A 12 26.27 31.21 -8.26
C SER A 12 25.77 30.96 -6.84
N PRO A 13 24.45 31.02 -6.57
CA PRO A 13 23.96 30.82 -5.22
C PRO A 13 24.34 29.41 -4.78
N ALA A 14 25.34 29.32 -3.90
CA ALA A 14 25.79 28.06 -3.34
C ALA A 14 24.63 27.49 -2.52
N LEU A 15 24.33 26.21 -2.77
CA LEU A 15 23.26 25.48 -2.10
C LEU A 15 23.51 25.55 -0.59
N THR A 16 22.56 26.11 0.17
CA THR A 16 22.74 26.22 1.62
C THR A 16 22.69 24.84 2.25
N GLU A 17 23.34 24.66 3.40
CA GLU A 17 23.32 23.39 4.13
C GLU A 17 21.89 22.92 4.43
N ALA A 18 20.98 23.85 4.76
CA ALA A 18 19.57 23.54 4.96
C ALA A 18 18.86 23.07 3.68
N GLN A 19 19.22 23.62 2.50
CA GLN A 19 18.71 23.14 1.22
C GLN A 19 19.27 21.74 0.91
N ALA A 20 20.56 21.50 1.16
CA ALA A 20 21.20 20.21 0.95
C ALA A 20 20.61 19.14 1.86
N ALA A 21 20.36 19.45 3.13
CA ALA A 21 19.72 18.55 4.09
C ALA A 21 18.30 18.15 3.64
N ARG A 22 17.50 19.10 3.14
CA ARG A 22 16.16 18.79 2.59
C ARG A 22 16.23 17.92 1.34
N MET A 23 17.19 18.17 0.45
CA MET A 23 17.39 17.33 -0.74
C MET A 23 17.79 15.90 -0.37
N LEU A 24 18.76 15.74 0.53
CA LEU A 24 19.22 14.42 1.00
C LEU A 24 18.13 13.67 1.75
N ALA A 25 17.34 14.36 2.58
CA ALA A 25 16.17 13.76 3.23
C ALA A 25 15.18 13.21 2.19
N GLY A 26 14.88 13.99 1.14
CA GLY A 26 14.04 13.53 0.04
C GLY A 26 14.60 12.31 -0.69
N MET A 27 15.91 12.29 -0.97
CA MET A 27 16.58 11.15 -1.61
C MET A 27 16.53 9.89 -0.74
N ASN A 28 16.80 10.02 0.56
CA ASN A 28 16.76 8.91 1.51
C ASN A 28 15.36 8.29 1.59
N GLU A 29 14.31 9.10 1.53
CA GLU A 29 12.93 8.61 1.51
C GLU A 29 12.62 7.80 0.25
N VAL A 30 13.10 8.24 -0.93
CA VAL A 30 12.95 7.49 -2.19
C VAL A 30 13.70 6.16 -2.15
N ILE A 31 14.94 6.15 -1.63
CA ILE A 31 15.75 4.93 -1.49
C ILE A 31 15.02 3.95 -0.56
N ARG A 32 14.59 4.43 0.62
CA ARG A 32 13.86 3.64 1.60
C ARG A 32 12.58 3.05 1.03
N ALA A 33 11.80 3.85 0.28
CA ALA A 33 10.60 3.37 -0.40
C ALA A 33 10.91 2.29 -1.45
N GLY A 34 12.00 2.44 -2.21
CA GLY A 34 12.45 1.44 -3.18
C GLY A 34 12.89 0.11 -2.53
N GLU A 35 13.57 0.18 -1.39
CA GLU A 35 13.96 -1.01 -0.60
C GLU A 35 12.74 -1.71 -0.01
N GLU A 36 11.78 -0.95 0.52
CA GLU A 36 10.51 -1.47 1.03
C GLU A 36 9.69 -2.16 -0.06
N ALA A 37 9.61 -1.56 -1.25
CA ALA A 37 8.94 -2.17 -2.40
C ALA A 37 9.63 -3.47 -2.84
N ARG A 38 10.97 -3.50 -2.87
CA ARG A 38 11.74 -4.71 -3.22
C ARG A 38 11.56 -5.83 -2.18
N ARG A 39 11.51 -5.47 -0.90
CA ARG A 39 11.22 -6.40 0.20
C ARG A 39 9.80 -6.96 0.08
N LEU A 40 8.80 -6.09 -0.10
CA LEU A 40 7.41 -6.47 -0.28
C LEU A 40 7.24 -7.45 -1.44
N ARG A 41 7.82 -7.16 -2.60
CA ARG A 41 7.78 -8.05 -3.77
C ARG A 41 8.34 -9.44 -3.44
N THR A 42 9.45 -9.50 -2.71
CA THR A 42 10.08 -10.77 -2.31
C THR A 42 9.15 -11.57 -1.38
N GLU A 43 8.54 -10.90 -0.41
CA GLU A 43 7.58 -11.54 0.49
C GLU A 43 6.30 -12.01 -0.26
N MET A 44 5.89 -11.30 -1.32
CA MET A 44 4.74 -11.69 -2.15
C MET A 44 5.01 -12.91 -3.00
N VAL A 45 6.20 -13.00 -3.61
CA VAL A 45 6.65 -14.19 -4.32
C VAL A 45 6.60 -15.42 -3.40
N LYS A 46 6.99 -15.26 -2.14
CA LYS A 46 6.88 -16.33 -1.14
C LYS A 46 5.43 -16.74 -0.90
N VAL A 47 4.55 -15.77 -0.62
CA VAL A 47 3.12 -16.05 -0.40
C VAL A 47 2.51 -16.81 -1.58
N LEU A 48 2.80 -16.41 -2.82
CA LEU A 48 2.30 -17.08 -4.01
C LEU A 48 2.84 -18.51 -4.13
N ALA A 49 4.12 -18.73 -3.85
CA ALA A 49 4.71 -20.06 -3.83
C ALA A 49 4.09 -20.96 -2.74
N ASP A 50 3.84 -20.41 -1.55
CA ASP A 50 3.18 -21.10 -0.43
C ASP A 50 1.71 -21.46 -0.75
N LEU A 51 1.06 -20.69 -1.63
CA LEU A 51 -0.26 -20.98 -2.20
C LEU A 51 -0.22 -22.03 -3.34
N GLY A 52 0.94 -22.62 -3.62
CA GLY A 52 1.11 -23.68 -4.62
C GLY A 52 1.31 -23.19 -6.06
N TRP A 53 1.55 -21.90 -6.28
CA TRP A 53 1.78 -21.38 -7.63
C TRP A 53 3.15 -21.81 -8.15
N THR A 54 3.22 -22.16 -9.45
CA THR A 54 4.48 -22.57 -10.07
C THR A 54 5.44 -21.38 -10.20
N GLN A 55 6.75 -21.65 -10.09
CA GLN A 55 7.78 -20.61 -10.27
C GLN A 55 7.70 -19.94 -11.64
N GLU A 56 7.33 -20.68 -12.68
CA GLU A 56 7.08 -20.16 -14.02
C GLU A 56 5.92 -19.16 -14.06
N ARG A 57 4.79 -19.49 -13.42
CA ARG A 57 3.63 -18.59 -13.32
C ARG A 57 4.00 -17.31 -12.58
N ILE A 58 4.74 -17.42 -11.47
CA ILE A 58 5.19 -16.27 -10.69
C ILE A 58 6.16 -15.41 -11.50
N ALA A 59 7.13 -16.02 -12.19
CA ALA A 59 8.10 -15.32 -13.04
C ALA A 59 7.41 -14.48 -14.12
N ARG A 60 6.45 -15.08 -14.83
CA ARG A 60 5.65 -14.40 -15.86
C ARG A 60 4.89 -13.19 -15.31
N LEU A 61 4.22 -13.34 -14.17
CA LEU A 61 3.38 -12.28 -13.59
C LEU A 61 4.20 -11.15 -12.94
N THR A 62 5.40 -11.45 -12.46
CA THR A 62 6.28 -10.47 -11.81
C THR A 62 7.29 -9.82 -12.77
N GLY A 63 7.37 -10.29 -14.02
CA GLY A 63 8.40 -9.90 -14.98
C GLY A 63 9.82 -10.33 -14.57
N MET A 64 9.92 -11.27 -13.63
CA MET A 64 11.20 -11.78 -13.12
C MET A 64 11.66 -12.98 -13.95
N SER A 65 12.97 -13.23 -13.99
CA SER A 65 13.47 -14.49 -14.53
C SER A 65 13.17 -15.65 -13.58
N GLN A 66 12.92 -16.83 -14.13
CA GLN A 66 12.67 -18.04 -13.34
C GLN A 66 13.81 -18.35 -12.34
N PRO A 67 15.11 -18.17 -12.67
CA PRO A 67 16.19 -18.30 -11.68
C PRO A 67 16.09 -17.29 -10.52
N ALA A 68 15.66 -16.05 -10.77
CA ALA A 68 15.48 -15.05 -9.73
C ALA A 68 14.35 -15.43 -8.74
N VAL A 69 13.25 -15.98 -9.27
CA VAL A 69 12.14 -16.52 -8.45
C VAL A 69 12.62 -17.72 -7.65
N SER A 70 13.32 -18.67 -8.28
CA SER A 70 13.86 -19.86 -7.61
C SER A 70 14.78 -19.48 -6.44
N LYS A 71 15.69 -18.52 -6.63
CA LYS A 71 16.58 -18.02 -5.57
C LYS A 71 15.81 -17.45 -4.39
N GLN A 72 14.72 -16.72 -4.64
CA GLN A 72 13.87 -16.17 -3.56
C GLN A 72 13.13 -17.28 -2.82
N VAL A 73 12.51 -18.23 -3.54
CA VAL A 73 11.79 -19.36 -2.93
C VAL A 73 12.72 -20.21 -2.07
N VAL A 74 13.91 -20.56 -2.58
CA VAL A 74 14.90 -21.36 -1.84
C VAL A 74 15.39 -20.63 -0.59
N LYS A 75 15.79 -19.36 -0.72
CA LYS A 75 16.26 -18.54 0.42
C LYS A 75 15.25 -18.47 1.58
N HIS A 76 13.97 -18.59 1.28
CA HIS A 76 12.90 -18.43 2.27
C HIS A 76 12.25 -19.74 2.74
N ARG A 77 12.60 -20.89 2.12
CA ARG A 77 12.14 -22.22 2.53
C ARG A 77 12.73 -22.65 3.89
N ASP A 78 13.90 -22.11 4.24
CA ASP A 78 14.56 -22.36 5.53
C ASP A 78 13.89 -21.65 6.73
N ALA A 79 12.86 -20.81 6.48
CA ALA A 79 12.18 -20.03 7.51
C ALA A 79 10.98 -20.74 8.20
N GLY A 80 10.84 -22.06 8.03
CA GLY A 80 9.82 -22.88 8.70
C GLY A 80 8.54 -23.15 7.89
N PRO A 81 7.68 -24.08 8.37
CA PRO A 81 6.51 -24.56 7.62
C PRO A 81 5.45 -23.46 7.42
N ALA A 82 4.90 -23.40 6.22
CA ALA A 82 3.89 -22.42 5.82
C ALA A 82 2.56 -22.67 6.56
N ARG A 83 2.06 -21.66 7.28
CA ARG A 83 0.67 -21.66 7.75
C ARG A 83 -0.23 -21.36 6.53
N PRO A 84 -1.36 -22.07 6.32
CA PRO A 84 -2.29 -21.75 5.25
C PRO A 84 -2.73 -20.27 5.31
N LEU A 85 -2.72 -19.57 4.17
CA LEU A 85 -3.28 -18.22 4.10
C LEU A 85 -4.80 -18.30 4.23
N GLY A 86 -5.33 -17.75 5.32
CA GLY A 86 -6.74 -17.37 5.38
C GLY A 86 -6.95 -16.11 4.55
N LEU A 87 -7.32 -16.25 3.28
CA LEU A 87 -7.66 -15.12 2.38
C LEU A 87 -9.08 -14.58 2.60
N ALA A 88 -9.75 -14.97 3.68
CA ALA A 88 -11.07 -14.47 4.01
C ALA A 88 -11.00 -12.95 4.27
N LEU A 89 -11.90 -12.17 3.68
CA LEU A 89 -11.91 -10.70 3.87
C LEU A 89 -12.19 -10.28 5.32
N GLY A 90 -12.97 -11.05 6.08
CA GLY A 90 -13.40 -10.75 7.45
C GLY A 90 -12.35 -10.96 8.55
N GLN A 91 -11.04 -10.85 8.25
CA GLN A 91 -9.99 -10.96 9.25
C GLN A 91 -9.90 -9.69 10.10
N GLY A 92 -9.80 -9.85 11.42
CA GLY A 92 -9.69 -8.75 12.40
C GLY A 92 -8.26 -8.31 12.73
N ASP A 93 -7.26 -8.72 11.95
CA ASP A 93 -5.86 -8.29 12.14
C ASP A 93 -5.71 -6.81 11.75
N PRO A 94 -5.07 -5.94 12.57
CA PRO A 94 -5.04 -4.50 12.28
C PRO A 94 -4.41 -4.14 10.93
N PRO A 95 -3.22 -4.65 10.53
CA PRO A 95 -2.71 -4.43 9.17
C PRO A 95 -3.65 -4.88 8.04
N TRP A 96 -4.42 -5.95 8.25
CA TRP A 96 -5.44 -6.38 7.30
C TRP A 96 -6.59 -5.37 7.18
N LEU A 97 -7.14 -4.94 8.31
CA LEU A 97 -8.23 -3.95 8.36
C LEU A 97 -7.80 -2.59 7.77
N GLU A 98 -6.58 -2.16 8.06
CA GLU A 98 -5.97 -0.97 7.45
C GLU A 98 -5.89 -1.08 5.93
N GLY A 99 -5.49 -2.25 5.42
CA GLY A 99 -5.44 -2.52 3.98
C GLY A 99 -6.81 -2.43 3.33
N ARG A 100 -7.82 -3.02 3.96
CA ARG A 100 -9.22 -2.91 3.49
C ARG A 100 -9.70 -1.47 3.50
N LEU A 101 -9.44 -0.71 4.57
CA LEU A 101 -9.82 0.70 4.63
C LEU A 101 -9.19 1.51 3.49
N TRP A 102 -7.91 1.27 3.21
CA TRP A 102 -7.24 1.89 2.08
C TRP A 102 -7.90 1.50 0.75
N GLY A 103 -8.28 0.24 0.55
CA GLY A 103 -9.00 -0.18 -0.65
C GLY A 103 -10.34 0.56 -0.84
N VAL A 104 -11.11 0.74 0.23
CA VAL A 104 -12.36 1.53 0.19
C VAL A 104 -12.05 2.99 -0.20
N ALA A 105 -11.06 3.60 0.43
CA ALA A 105 -10.69 4.98 0.16
C ALA A 105 -10.17 5.18 -1.27
N GLU A 106 -9.37 4.24 -1.78
CA GLU A 106 -8.85 4.27 -3.14
C GLU A 106 -9.95 4.19 -4.18
N ASP A 107 -10.93 3.30 -4.00
CA ASP A 107 -12.03 3.19 -4.95
C ASP A 107 -12.93 4.44 -4.98
N ILE A 108 -13.17 5.06 -3.82
CA ILE A 108 -13.85 6.37 -3.74
C ILE A 108 -13.02 7.44 -4.45
N ALA A 109 -11.72 7.50 -4.18
CA ALA A 109 -10.82 8.48 -4.80
C ALA A 109 -10.71 8.31 -6.32
N GLU A 110 -10.74 7.08 -6.82
CA GLU A 110 -10.77 6.80 -8.27
C GLU A 110 -12.10 7.22 -8.89
N THR A 111 -13.22 6.95 -8.22
CA THR A 111 -14.57 7.27 -8.70
C THR A 111 -14.82 8.78 -8.78
N TYR A 112 -14.39 9.55 -7.77
CA TYR A 112 -14.68 10.98 -7.66
C TYR A 112 -13.47 11.89 -7.85
N GLY A 113 -12.29 11.31 -8.12
CA GLY A 113 -11.04 12.05 -8.36
C GLY A 113 -10.72 13.03 -7.24
N SER A 114 -10.28 14.23 -7.61
CA SER A 114 -9.93 15.30 -6.69
C SER A 114 -11.11 15.84 -5.87
N ALA A 115 -12.36 15.48 -6.19
CA ALA A 115 -13.52 15.87 -5.40
C ALA A 115 -13.68 15.04 -4.13
N ALA A 116 -13.09 13.84 -4.07
CA ALA A 116 -13.04 13.02 -2.86
C ALA A 116 -12.07 13.63 -1.83
N ARG A 117 -12.52 13.67 -0.58
CA ARG A 117 -11.73 14.17 0.56
C ARG A 117 -10.58 13.24 0.90
N CYS A 118 -10.76 11.94 0.70
CA CYS A 118 -9.70 10.96 0.91
C CYS A 118 -8.58 11.01 -0.15
N HIS A 119 -8.81 11.62 -1.33
CA HIS A 119 -7.90 11.55 -2.48
C HIS A 119 -6.45 11.94 -2.17
N PRO A 120 -6.14 13.07 -1.50
CA PRO A 120 -4.75 13.46 -1.22
C PRO A 120 -4.01 12.44 -0.34
N VAL A 121 -4.71 11.82 0.61
CA VAL A 121 -4.14 10.81 1.52
C VAL A 121 -3.89 9.50 0.77
N VAL A 122 -4.85 9.04 -0.04
CA VAL A 122 -4.67 7.87 -0.92
C VAL A 122 -3.45 8.06 -1.83
N GLU A 123 -3.32 9.24 -2.43
CA GLU A 123 -2.18 9.57 -3.30
C GLU A 123 -0.83 9.66 -2.56
N ALA A 124 -0.84 10.00 -1.28
CA ALA A 124 0.34 9.96 -0.43
C ALA A 124 0.72 8.52 -0.04
N LEU A 125 -0.27 7.69 0.28
CA LEU A 125 -0.09 6.27 0.59
C LEU A 125 0.44 5.49 -0.63
N ALA A 126 -0.18 5.67 -1.80
CA ALA A 126 0.22 5.00 -3.05
C ALA A 126 1.66 5.34 -3.46
N ARG A 127 2.11 6.57 -3.21
CA ARG A 127 3.50 7.00 -3.46
C ARG A 127 4.47 6.69 -2.32
N GLY A 128 4.01 6.02 -1.25
CA GLY A 128 4.84 5.71 -0.08
C GLY A 128 5.28 6.94 0.73
N ARG A 129 4.68 8.11 0.48
CA ARG A 129 4.95 9.36 1.21
C ARG A 129 4.26 9.40 2.59
N GLN A 130 3.26 8.56 2.78
CA GLN A 130 2.56 8.38 4.04
C GLN A 130 2.46 6.89 4.36
N ARG A 131 2.33 6.56 5.64
CA ARG A 131 2.17 5.19 6.16
C ARG A 131 0.90 5.09 6.97
N LEU A 132 0.26 3.93 6.97
CA LEU A 132 -0.86 3.65 7.89
C LEU A 132 -0.31 3.36 9.28
N THR A 133 -0.22 4.42 10.09
CA THR A 133 -0.11 4.36 11.55
C THR A 133 -1.52 4.47 12.15
N PRO A 134 -1.74 4.14 13.43
CA PRO A 134 -3.06 4.31 14.05
C PRO A 134 -3.67 5.70 13.82
N GLU A 135 -2.87 6.76 13.96
CA GLU A 135 -3.31 8.14 13.77
C GLU A 135 -3.70 8.42 12.32
N ASN A 136 -2.90 7.93 11.36
CA ASN A 136 -3.19 8.08 9.93
C ASN A 136 -4.39 7.23 9.49
N THR A 137 -4.60 6.07 10.10
CA THR A 137 -5.77 5.22 9.89
C THR A 137 -7.03 5.94 10.38
N ASP A 138 -7.02 6.53 11.58
CA ASP A 138 -8.14 7.31 12.09
C ASP A 138 -8.42 8.56 11.27
N ALA A 139 -7.37 9.24 10.78
CA ALA A 139 -7.53 10.36 9.85
C ALA A 139 -8.20 9.92 8.54
N LEU A 140 -7.77 8.77 7.98
CA LEU A 140 -8.38 8.21 6.77
C LEU A 140 -9.85 7.82 7.00
N ARG A 141 -10.18 7.23 8.14
CA ARG A 141 -11.58 6.91 8.53
C ARG A 141 -12.48 8.14 8.45
N ARG A 142 -12.06 9.25 9.05
CA ARG A 142 -12.84 10.51 9.05
C ARG A 142 -13.08 11.06 7.64
N LEU A 143 -12.07 10.99 6.77
CA LEU A 143 -12.19 11.45 5.38
C LEU A 143 -13.15 10.57 4.58
N VAL A 144 -13.04 9.24 4.74
CA VAL A 144 -13.96 8.28 4.11
C VAL A 144 -15.40 8.52 4.60
N GLU A 145 -15.62 8.74 5.90
CA GLU A 145 -16.95 9.08 6.44
C GLU A 145 -17.52 10.38 5.87
N GLU A 146 -16.70 11.38 5.61
CA GLU A 146 -17.13 12.61 4.94
C GLU A 146 -17.58 12.32 3.51
N ASP A 147 -16.78 11.57 2.74
CA ASP A 147 -17.13 11.19 1.36
C ASP A 147 -18.39 10.31 1.32
N LEU A 148 -18.51 9.32 2.21
CA LEU A 148 -19.69 8.46 2.33
C LEU A 148 -20.96 9.26 2.66
N ARG A 149 -20.87 10.28 3.52
CA ARG A 149 -22.00 11.18 3.82
C ARG A 149 -22.34 12.06 2.63
N ARG A 150 -21.34 12.53 1.90
CA ARG A 150 -21.51 13.44 0.77
C ARG A 150 -22.18 12.78 -0.44
N TYR A 151 -21.75 11.57 -0.79
CA TYR A 151 -22.22 10.88 -2.00
C TYR A 151 -23.36 9.90 -1.75
N GLY A 152 -23.70 9.64 -0.48
CA GLY A 152 -24.93 8.94 -0.07
C GLY A 152 -25.08 7.57 -0.71
N ASP A 153 -26.22 7.33 -1.35
CA ASP A 153 -26.60 6.03 -1.92
C ASP A 153 -25.68 5.56 -3.05
N GLY A 154 -25.00 6.48 -3.73
CA GLY A 154 -23.99 6.14 -4.74
C GLY A 154 -22.78 5.37 -4.19
N LEU A 155 -22.65 5.29 -2.86
CA LEU A 155 -21.58 4.59 -2.15
C LEU A 155 -22.12 3.53 -1.17
N ALA A 156 -23.29 2.95 -1.42
CA ALA A 156 -23.91 1.96 -0.52
C ALA A 156 -23.00 0.75 -0.23
N ALA A 157 -22.31 0.22 -1.25
CA ALA A 157 -21.36 -0.89 -1.10
C ALA A 157 -20.13 -0.49 -0.26
N HIS A 158 -19.59 0.71 -0.49
CA HIS A 158 -18.47 1.27 0.27
C HIS A 158 -18.86 1.52 1.72
N ARG A 159 -20.07 2.00 1.98
CA ARG A 159 -20.62 2.18 3.32
C ARG A 159 -20.68 0.85 4.07
N ALA A 160 -21.25 -0.19 3.46
CA ALA A 160 -21.32 -1.52 4.07
C ALA A 160 -19.93 -2.08 4.40
N ALA A 161 -18.95 -1.91 3.49
CA ALA A 161 -17.57 -2.31 3.73
C ALA A 161 -16.92 -1.49 4.86
N TYR A 162 -17.10 -0.16 4.84
CA TYR A 162 -16.57 0.75 5.86
C TYR A 162 -17.11 0.41 7.25
N ASP A 163 -18.42 0.18 7.38
CA ASP A 163 -19.06 -0.15 8.67
C ASP A 163 -18.59 -1.51 9.22
N GLU A 164 -18.29 -2.48 8.35
CA GLU A 164 -17.66 -3.75 8.74
C GLU A 164 -16.24 -3.52 9.29
N ILE A 165 -15.43 -2.76 8.56
CA ILE A 165 -14.03 -2.46 8.92
C ILE A 165 -13.95 -1.63 10.21
N SER A 166 -14.75 -0.56 10.29
CA SER A 166 -14.80 0.35 11.44
C SER A 166 -15.13 -0.41 12.72
N ARG A 167 -16.17 -1.26 12.69
CA ARG A 167 -16.52 -2.10 13.85
C ARG A 167 -15.40 -3.05 14.25
N ALA A 168 -14.70 -3.64 13.28
CA ALA A 168 -13.58 -4.54 13.55
C ALA A 168 -12.33 -3.82 14.08
N LEU A 169 -12.13 -2.55 13.72
CA LEU A 169 -11.06 -1.70 14.26
C LEU A 169 -11.36 -1.27 15.71
N ASP A 170 -12.61 -0.99 16.01
CA ASP A 170 -13.03 -0.50 17.34
C ASP A 170 -13.11 -1.63 18.39
N VAL A 171 -13.33 -2.88 17.96
CA VAL A 171 -13.40 -4.04 18.85
C VAL A 171 -12.07 -4.80 18.80
N PRO A 172 -11.35 -4.96 19.94
CA PRO A 172 -10.17 -5.81 20.00
C PRO A 172 -10.54 -7.26 19.67
N SER A 173 -10.40 -7.64 18.40
CA SER A 173 -10.74 -8.97 17.95
C SER A 173 -9.67 -9.94 18.41
N ARG A 174 -10.03 -10.85 19.30
CA ARG A 174 -9.22 -12.00 19.69
C ARG A 174 -9.24 -13.01 18.53
N THR A 175 -8.63 -12.65 17.40
CA THR A 175 -8.76 -13.43 16.16
C THR A 175 -7.86 -14.67 16.20
N ALA A 176 -8.48 -15.82 15.96
CA ALA A 176 -7.80 -17.09 15.75
C ALA A 176 -6.98 -17.05 14.45
N GLY A 177 -5.66 -16.93 14.59
CA GLY A 177 -4.70 -17.11 13.50
C GLY A 177 -4.41 -15.83 12.69
N THR A 178 -3.39 -15.08 13.10
CA THR A 178 -2.77 -14.03 12.26
C THR A 178 -2.43 -14.61 10.88
N PRO A 179 -2.85 -13.96 9.77
CA PRO A 179 -2.44 -14.38 8.44
C PRO A 179 -0.91 -14.39 8.33
N PRO A 180 -0.30 -15.34 7.61
CA PRO A 180 1.14 -15.36 7.43
C PRO A 180 1.61 -14.17 6.57
N GLY A 181 2.87 -13.78 6.74
CA GLY A 181 3.47 -12.62 6.06
C GLY A 181 3.59 -11.39 6.96
N SER A 182 4.42 -10.42 6.57
CA SER A 182 4.59 -9.18 7.35
C SER A 182 3.32 -8.31 7.31
N ALA A 183 3.25 -7.32 8.19
CA ALA A 183 2.14 -6.35 8.19
C ALA A 183 1.97 -5.67 6.82
N SER A 184 3.07 -5.40 6.10
CA SER A 184 3.03 -4.81 4.75
C SER A 184 2.37 -5.72 3.73
N VAL A 185 2.67 -7.03 3.79
CA VAL A 185 2.05 -8.05 2.95
C VAL A 185 0.55 -8.12 3.19
N ARG A 186 0.15 -8.27 4.45
CA ARG A 186 -1.25 -8.41 4.83
C ARG A 186 -2.07 -7.21 4.40
N ARG A 187 -1.54 -6.00 4.62
CA ARG A 187 -2.16 -4.75 4.17
C ARG A 187 -2.33 -4.70 2.65
N THR A 188 -1.30 -5.07 1.90
CA THR A 188 -1.32 -5.05 0.43
C THR A 188 -2.32 -6.06 -0.14
N LEU A 189 -2.38 -7.28 0.42
CA LEU A 189 -3.34 -8.31 0.02
C LEU A 189 -4.77 -7.87 0.32
N ALA A 190 -5.01 -7.39 1.53
CA ALA A 190 -6.33 -6.95 1.97
C ALA A 190 -6.85 -5.74 1.16
N HIS A 191 -5.94 -4.83 0.80
CA HIS A 191 -6.21 -3.70 -0.10
C HIS A 191 -6.72 -4.17 -1.45
N ARG A 192 -6.01 -5.09 -2.11
CA ARG A 192 -6.40 -5.60 -3.44
C ARG A 192 -7.71 -6.40 -3.40
N LEU A 193 -7.86 -7.31 -2.44
CA LEU A 193 -9.11 -8.07 -2.28
C LEU A 193 -10.32 -7.16 -2.03
N GLN A 194 -10.13 -6.06 -1.29
CA GLN A 194 -11.21 -5.11 -1.04
C GLN A 194 -11.58 -4.31 -2.31
N LEU A 195 -10.61 -3.92 -3.14
CA LEU A 195 -10.86 -3.30 -4.43
C LEU A 195 -11.61 -4.24 -5.37
N ASP A 196 -11.15 -5.48 -5.49
CA ASP A 196 -11.78 -6.49 -6.36
C ASP A 196 -13.24 -6.72 -5.93
N ARG A 197 -13.50 -6.76 -4.62
CA ARG A 197 -14.88 -6.86 -4.07
C ARG A 197 -15.75 -5.66 -4.45
N LEU A 198 -15.22 -4.44 -4.40
CA LEU A 198 -16.00 -3.22 -4.71
C LEU A 198 -16.27 -3.08 -6.22
N ARG A 199 -15.32 -3.53 -7.04
CA ARG A 199 -15.40 -3.47 -8.51
C ARG A 199 -16.17 -4.64 -9.14
N GLY A 200 -16.69 -5.56 -8.33
CA GLY A 200 -17.52 -6.66 -8.81
C GLY A 200 -16.75 -7.84 -9.42
N GLY A 201 -15.44 -7.97 -9.18
CA GLY A 201 -14.68 -9.18 -9.49
C GLY A 201 -14.88 -9.78 -10.89
N ASP A 202 -14.74 -9.00 -11.97
CA ASP A 202 -14.66 -9.55 -13.33
C ASP A 202 -13.24 -10.08 -13.61
N ASP A 203 -13.03 -11.37 -13.35
CA ASP A 203 -12.27 -12.36 -14.14
C ASP A 203 -11.91 -13.57 -13.27
N LEU A 204 -12.88 -14.45 -13.04
CA LEU A 204 -12.56 -15.87 -12.88
C LEU A 204 -12.44 -16.45 -14.29
N PRO A 205 -11.24 -16.77 -14.79
CA PRO A 205 -11.15 -17.60 -15.98
C PRO A 205 -11.85 -18.92 -15.67
N SER A 206 -12.93 -19.17 -16.39
CA SER A 206 -13.58 -20.47 -16.45
C SER A 206 -12.50 -21.46 -16.88
N HIS A 207 -12.10 -22.33 -15.95
CA HIS A 207 -11.25 -23.46 -16.28
C HIS A 207 -12.00 -24.35 -17.29
N PRO A 208 -11.36 -24.79 -18.39
CA PRO A 208 -11.73 -26.07 -18.99
C PRO A 208 -11.33 -27.22 -18.05
#